data_AF-X1D796-F1
#
_entry.id   AF-X1D796-F1
#
_cell.length_a   1.000
_cell.length_b   1.000
_cell.length_c   1.000
_cell.angle_alpha   90.00
_cell.angle_beta   90.00
_cell.angle_gamma   90.00
#
_symmetry.space_group_name_H-M   'P 1'
#
loop_
_entity.id
_entity.type
_entity.pdbx_description
1 polymer ?
#
loop_
_entity_poly.entity_id
_entity_poly.type
_entity_poly.pdbx_seq_one_letter_code
_entity_poly.pdbx_strand_id
1 'polypeptide(L)'
;LTVTFSYDSSPCTTYIVDISRNGTYWSSFSTSEFTDVNINRAYRYTTFAVTSESTFGITVFTNNTVEVTWSTPTNFDPYNNGAPTLLNPDDSDTMYSKLRFYFILSSFVDHDGFSDIDYVELSLWDNSQLFEVWRVRFTTATESFSIVAGSEYIQLSSGSSNLSLGSLLNVTWSIKIDWDHFDLQNIDIQQFVIDSDAVSDEDWFESNWNVETRLDYYSTMPSLSDNWGGVDTVDLEASGRIIYYGSGSLLAPLANETDVWVIHDFSGSWSTNVTVLGEFSIS
;
A
#
# COMPACT_ATOMS: atom_id res chain seq x y z
N LEU A 1 -19.50 -35.92 -10.29
CA LEU A 1 -19.77 -37.35 -10.57
C LEU A 1 -20.08 -37.50 -12.06
N THR A 2 -19.30 -38.29 -12.79
CA THR A 2 -19.58 -38.59 -14.20
C THR A 2 -20.06 -40.03 -14.31
N VAL A 3 -21.26 -40.27 -14.83
CA VAL A 3 -21.81 -41.61 -15.09
C VAL A 3 -21.64 -41.91 -16.56
N THR A 4 -21.06 -43.07 -16.89
CA THR A 4 -20.86 -43.53 -18.27
C THR A 4 -21.41 -44.94 -18.44
N PHE A 5 -21.89 -45.27 -19.64
CA PHE A 5 -22.29 -46.64 -19.94
C PHE A 5 -21.08 -47.53 -20.13
N SER A 6 -21.06 -48.71 -19.52
CA SER A 6 -20.00 -49.69 -19.75
C SER A 6 -19.98 -50.26 -21.16
N TYR A 7 -21.13 -50.21 -21.86
CA TYR A 7 -21.29 -50.72 -23.22
C TYR A 7 -20.46 -49.95 -24.24
N ASP A 8 -20.49 -48.61 -24.20
CA ASP A 8 -19.88 -47.74 -25.22
C ASP A 8 -19.08 -46.55 -24.64
N SER A 9 -18.95 -46.45 -23.32
CA SER A 9 -18.29 -45.34 -22.61
C SER A 9 -18.93 -43.96 -22.82
N SER A 10 -20.10 -43.88 -23.44
CA SER A 10 -20.79 -42.60 -23.60
C SER A 10 -21.33 -42.08 -22.25
N PRO A 11 -21.38 -40.76 -22.05
CA PRO A 11 -21.98 -40.18 -20.85
C PRO A 11 -23.46 -40.54 -20.74
N CYS A 12 -23.86 -41.09 -19.59
CA CYS A 12 -25.27 -41.28 -19.27
C CYS A 12 -25.83 -39.93 -18.81
N THR A 13 -26.89 -39.45 -19.45
CA THR A 13 -27.59 -38.20 -19.07
C THR A 13 -28.99 -38.44 -18.50
N THR A 14 -29.46 -39.69 -18.55
CA THR A 14 -30.78 -40.12 -18.07
C THR A 14 -30.60 -41.01 -16.85
N TYR A 15 -30.22 -40.44 -15.71
CA TYR A 15 -30.02 -41.22 -14.48
C TYR A 15 -30.64 -40.56 -13.24
N ILE A 16 -30.94 -41.40 -12.24
CA ILE A 16 -31.04 -40.98 -10.84
C ILE A 16 -30.06 -41.84 -10.04
N VAL A 17 -29.17 -41.19 -9.32
CA VAL A 17 -28.21 -41.83 -8.42
C VAL A 17 -28.59 -41.55 -6.98
N ASP A 18 -28.62 -42.58 -6.16
CA ASP A 18 -28.73 -42.42 -4.71
C ASP A 18 -27.33 -42.40 -4.11
N ILE A 19 -27.06 -41.35 -3.35
CA ILE A 19 -25.81 -41.16 -2.61
C ILE A 19 -26.06 -41.50 -1.15
N SER A 20 -25.11 -42.25 -0.59
CA SER A 20 -25.03 -42.49 0.85
C SER A 20 -23.95 -41.60 1.44
N ARG A 21 -24.21 -41.09 2.63
CA ARG A 21 -23.26 -40.31 3.44
C ARG A 21 -22.98 -41.09 4.71
N ASN A 22 -21.72 -41.48 4.91
CA ASN A 22 -21.30 -42.38 6.00
C ASN A 22 -22.16 -43.66 6.09
N GLY A 23 -22.49 -44.24 4.94
CA GLY A 23 -23.24 -45.50 4.85
C GLY A 23 -24.76 -45.38 5.05
N THR A 24 -25.30 -44.18 5.28
CA THR A 24 -26.76 -43.95 5.33
C THR A 24 -27.22 -43.24 4.07
N TYR A 25 -28.40 -43.57 3.53
CA TYR A 25 -28.99 -42.80 2.43
C TYR A 25 -28.99 -41.31 2.77
N TRP A 26 -28.52 -40.50 1.84
CA TRP A 26 -28.44 -39.05 1.99
C TRP A 26 -29.39 -38.33 1.05
N SER A 27 -29.24 -38.54 -0.26
CA SER A 27 -30.06 -37.86 -1.27
C SER A 27 -29.96 -38.58 -2.63
N SER A 28 -30.93 -38.30 -3.49
CA SER A 28 -30.95 -38.73 -4.89
C SER A 28 -30.66 -37.55 -5.82
N PHE A 29 -29.87 -37.77 -6.88
CA PHE A 29 -29.50 -36.73 -7.85
C PHE A 29 -29.67 -37.22 -9.28
N SER A 30 -30.09 -36.31 -10.16
CA SER A 30 -30.07 -36.49 -11.63
C SER A 30 -28.98 -35.64 -12.31
N THR A 31 -28.16 -34.95 -11.51
CA THR A 31 -27.07 -34.08 -11.95
C THR A 31 -25.72 -34.65 -11.53
N SER A 32 -24.67 -34.25 -12.26
CA SER A 32 -23.29 -34.63 -11.95
C SER A 32 -22.70 -33.93 -10.73
N GLU A 33 -23.39 -32.92 -10.20
CA GLU A 33 -22.92 -32.04 -9.14
C GLU A 33 -24.01 -31.83 -8.10
N PHE A 34 -23.57 -31.66 -6.85
CA PHE A 34 -24.41 -31.30 -5.72
C PHE A 34 -23.61 -30.41 -4.77
N THR A 35 -24.32 -29.57 -4.02
CA THR A 35 -23.74 -28.75 -2.95
C THR A 35 -24.16 -29.33 -1.61
N ASP A 36 -23.18 -29.66 -0.77
CA ASP A 36 -23.42 -30.01 0.64
C ASP A 36 -22.72 -28.99 1.53
N VAL A 37 -23.41 -28.52 2.57
CA VAL A 37 -22.93 -27.47 3.48
C VAL A 37 -22.71 -28.11 4.84
N ASN A 38 -21.44 -28.26 5.23
CA ASN A 38 -21.04 -28.77 6.53
C ASN A 38 -19.88 -27.94 7.07
N ILE A 39 -19.68 -28.01 8.39
CA ILE A 39 -18.54 -27.39 9.09
C ILE A 39 -17.83 -28.46 9.92
N ASN A 40 -16.50 -28.53 9.85
CA ASN A 40 -15.64 -29.33 10.73
C ASN A 40 -16.04 -30.81 10.84
N ARG A 41 -16.34 -31.44 9.69
CA ARG A 41 -16.71 -32.86 9.61
C ARG A 41 -16.09 -33.51 8.38
N ALA A 42 -15.76 -34.78 8.51
CA ALA A 42 -15.47 -35.64 7.36
C ALA A 42 -16.68 -36.50 7.05
N TYR A 43 -17.03 -36.59 5.77
CA TYR A 43 -18.06 -37.50 5.30
C TYR A 43 -17.55 -38.30 4.10
N ARG A 44 -17.91 -39.57 4.10
CA ARG A 44 -17.70 -40.47 2.96
C ARG A 44 -18.97 -40.51 2.14
N TYR A 45 -18.89 -40.01 0.91
CA TYR A 45 -19.96 -40.08 -0.09
C TYR A 45 -19.72 -41.29 -0.97
N THR A 46 -20.73 -42.12 -1.10
CA THR A 46 -20.69 -43.29 -1.98
C THR A 46 -21.98 -43.34 -2.77
N THR A 47 -21.88 -43.38 -4.10
CA THR A 47 -23.02 -43.77 -4.94
C THR A 47 -23.38 -45.21 -4.60
N PHE A 48 -24.54 -45.45 -4.01
CA PHE A 48 -24.90 -46.81 -3.57
C PHE A 48 -25.99 -47.43 -4.45
N ALA A 49 -26.69 -46.65 -5.26
CA ALA A 49 -27.59 -47.16 -6.29
C ALA A 49 -27.70 -46.18 -7.48
N VAL A 50 -27.98 -46.75 -8.65
CA VAL A 50 -28.61 -46.04 -9.77
C VAL A 50 -30.05 -46.56 -9.79
N THR A 51 -31.05 -45.70 -9.63
CA THR A 51 -32.45 -46.12 -9.42
C THR A 51 -33.34 -45.89 -10.63
N SER A 52 -32.88 -45.11 -11.60
CA SER A 52 -33.52 -45.01 -12.90
C SER A 52 -32.47 -44.78 -13.99
N GLU A 53 -32.57 -45.52 -15.07
CA GLU A 53 -31.84 -45.31 -16.33
C GLU A 53 -32.77 -45.76 -17.47
N SER A 54 -32.97 -44.93 -18.49
CA SER A 54 -33.99 -45.15 -19.52
C SER A 54 -33.48 -45.55 -20.91
N THR A 55 -32.16 -45.55 -21.13
CA THR A 55 -31.54 -45.76 -22.45
C THR A 55 -31.17 -47.22 -22.69
N PHE A 56 -30.43 -47.83 -21.77
CA PHE A 56 -29.92 -49.20 -21.88
C PHE A 56 -30.38 -50.09 -20.71
N GLY A 57 -30.98 -49.52 -19.68
CA GLY A 57 -31.30 -50.19 -18.43
C GLY A 57 -30.07 -50.44 -17.56
N ILE A 58 -30.30 -50.86 -16.32
CA ILE A 58 -29.25 -51.07 -15.32
C ILE A 58 -29.03 -52.57 -15.14
N THR A 59 -27.88 -53.07 -15.56
CA THR A 59 -27.51 -54.50 -15.43
C THR A 59 -26.41 -54.73 -14.40
N VAL A 60 -25.48 -53.78 -14.28
CA VAL A 60 -24.45 -53.73 -13.24
C VAL A 60 -24.05 -52.27 -13.06
N PHE A 61 -23.69 -51.87 -11.84
CA PHE A 61 -23.05 -50.58 -11.60
C PHE A 61 -21.84 -50.79 -10.69
N THR A 62 -20.81 -49.97 -10.88
CA THR A 62 -19.66 -49.89 -9.99
C THR A 62 -19.67 -48.52 -9.34
N ASN A 63 -19.35 -48.46 -8.05
CA ASN A 63 -19.28 -47.21 -7.33
C ASN A 63 -17.86 -46.87 -6.90
N ASN A 64 -17.68 -45.58 -6.59
CA ASN A 64 -16.52 -45.07 -5.90
C ASN A 64 -16.98 -44.42 -4.60
N THR A 65 -16.15 -44.51 -3.57
CA THR A 65 -16.30 -43.74 -2.34
C THR A 65 -15.34 -42.57 -2.37
N VAL A 66 -15.85 -41.37 -2.15
CA VAL A 66 -15.05 -40.15 -1.99
C VAL A 66 -15.19 -39.71 -0.54
N GLU A 67 -14.06 -39.49 0.14
CA GLU A 67 -14.04 -38.82 1.42
C GLU A 67 -13.86 -37.31 1.19
N VAL A 68 -14.76 -36.53 1.76
CA VAL A 68 -14.68 -35.06 1.76
C VAL A 68 -14.58 -34.61 3.20
N THR A 69 -13.56 -33.82 3.49
CA THR A 69 -13.34 -33.23 4.81
C THR A 69 -13.56 -31.73 4.71
N TRP A 70 -14.55 -31.24 5.44
CA TRP A 70 -14.75 -29.81 5.69
C TRP A 70 -13.97 -29.48 6.96
N SER A 71 -12.89 -28.72 6.83
CA SER A 71 -12.16 -28.16 7.96
C SER A 71 -12.08 -26.65 7.82
N THR A 72 -12.14 -25.94 8.94
CA THR A 72 -11.65 -24.55 8.98
C THR A 72 -10.18 -24.56 8.51
N PRO A 73 -9.76 -23.63 7.65
CA PRO A 73 -8.34 -23.38 7.44
C PRO A 73 -7.63 -23.21 8.79
N THR A 74 -6.40 -23.71 8.87
CA THR A 74 -5.55 -23.46 10.05
C THR A 74 -4.93 -22.08 10.04
N ASN A 75 -4.94 -21.44 8.87
CA ASN A 75 -4.49 -20.10 8.61
C ASN A 75 -5.39 -19.49 7.51
N PHE A 76 -5.71 -18.21 7.64
CA PHE A 76 -6.49 -17.39 6.74
C PHE A 76 -5.58 -16.27 6.26
N ASP A 77 -5.48 -16.15 4.95
CA ASP A 77 -4.65 -15.14 4.30
C ASP A 77 -4.95 -13.73 4.89
N PRO A 78 -3.92 -12.97 5.31
CA PRO A 78 -4.11 -11.57 5.68
C PRO A 78 -4.56 -10.79 4.46
N TYR A 79 -5.21 -9.64 4.65
CA TYR A 79 -5.63 -8.80 3.53
C TYR A 79 -5.55 -7.30 3.82
N ASN A 80 -5.42 -6.51 2.75
CA ASN A 80 -5.15 -5.07 2.83
C ASN A 80 -5.96 -4.20 1.86
N ASN A 81 -7.19 -4.61 1.57
CA ASN A 81 -8.15 -4.00 0.64
C ASN A 81 -8.50 -2.50 0.88
N GLY A 82 -8.06 -1.89 1.97
CA GLY A 82 -8.34 -0.49 2.28
C GLY A 82 -7.20 0.41 1.83
N ALA A 83 -7.47 1.28 0.84
CA ALA A 83 -6.50 2.24 0.35
C ALA A 83 -5.90 3.08 1.49
N PRO A 84 -4.59 3.37 1.45
CA PRO A 84 -3.95 4.15 2.50
C PRO A 84 -4.43 5.60 2.42
N THR A 85 -4.47 6.28 3.56
CA THR A 85 -4.99 7.66 3.66
C THR A 85 -3.90 8.62 4.11
N LEU A 86 -3.61 9.64 3.30
CA LEU A 86 -2.78 10.77 3.68
C LEU A 86 -3.62 11.73 4.54
N LEU A 87 -3.24 11.87 5.82
CA LEU A 87 -4.07 12.53 6.83
C LEU A 87 -3.90 14.06 6.86
N ASN A 88 -2.76 14.56 6.39
CA ASN A 88 -2.40 15.98 6.46
C ASN A 88 -1.74 16.49 5.16
N PRO A 89 -2.37 16.28 3.98
CA PRO A 89 -1.85 16.82 2.74
C PRO A 89 -1.87 18.36 2.75
N ASP A 90 -0.97 18.95 1.98
CA ASP A 90 -1.03 20.36 1.61
C ASP A 90 -1.67 20.51 0.23
N ASP A 91 -2.34 21.64 -0.04
CA ASP A 91 -2.98 21.91 -1.33
C ASP A 91 -3.89 20.76 -1.84
N SER A 92 -4.58 20.08 -0.91
CA SER A 92 -5.48 18.92 -1.07
C SER A 92 -4.80 17.55 -1.10
N ASP A 93 -3.65 17.41 -1.77
CA ASP A 93 -3.03 16.10 -2.02
C ASP A 93 -1.49 16.11 -2.12
N THR A 94 -0.86 17.25 -1.87
CA THR A 94 0.56 17.45 -2.11
C THR A 94 1.39 17.29 -0.83
N MET A 95 2.55 16.66 -0.97
CA MET A 95 3.59 16.56 0.05
C MET A 95 4.82 17.36 -0.41
N TYR A 96 5.22 18.34 0.39
CA TYR A 96 6.37 19.20 0.10
C TYR A 96 7.62 18.73 0.81
N SER A 97 8.73 18.69 0.09
CA SER A 97 10.06 18.40 0.65
C SER A 97 10.36 19.27 1.88
N LYS A 98 10.87 18.65 2.94
CA LYS A 98 11.26 19.24 4.23
C LYS A 98 10.24 20.10 4.99
N LEU A 99 9.04 20.33 4.47
CA LEU A 99 8.07 21.22 5.10
C LEU A 99 7.56 20.69 6.45
N ARG A 100 7.23 19.39 6.52
CA ARG A 100 6.70 18.74 7.72
C ARG A 100 6.82 17.23 7.63
N PHE A 101 6.42 16.54 8.70
CA PHE A 101 6.08 15.13 8.63
C PHE A 101 4.64 14.97 8.14
N TYR A 102 4.47 14.15 7.12
CA TYR A 102 3.20 13.67 6.59
C TYR A 102 2.83 12.35 7.27
N PHE A 103 1.54 12.17 7.51
CA PHE A 103 1.01 10.98 8.18
C PHE A 103 0.18 10.18 7.19
N ILE A 104 0.58 8.94 6.97
CA ILE A 104 -0.15 8.00 6.09
C ILE A 104 -0.70 6.88 6.97
N LEU A 105 -2.00 6.62 6.88
CA LEU A 105 -2.66 5.53 7.59
C LEU A 105 -2.86 4.34 6.65
N SER A 106 -2.35 3.18 7.03
CA SER A 106 -2.58 1.88 6.39
C SER A 106 -3.36 0.96 7.32
N SER A 107 -4.19 0.09 6.76
CA SER A 107 -5.08 -0.81 7.50
C SER A 107 -4.99 -2.23 6.93
N PHE A 108 -4.76 -3.20 7.80
CA PHE A 108 -4.54 -4.60 7.47
C PHE A 108 -5.41 -5.47 8.38
N VAL A 109 -5.92 -6.57 7.84
CA VAL A 109 -6.74 -7.51 8.62
C VAL A 109 -6.24 -8.93 8.43
N ASP A 110 -6.18 -9.66 9.53
CA ASP A 110 -5.86 -11.08 9.55
C ASP A 110 -6.89 -11.80 10.45
N HIS A 111 -7.59 -12.79 9.90
CA HIS A 111 -8.65 -13.49 10.62
C HIS A 111 -8.13 -14.38 11.76
N ASP A 112 -6.88 -14.81 11.72
CA ASP A 112 -6.22 -15.54 12.81
C ASP A 112 -5.70 -14.61 13.91
N GLY A 113 -5.63 -13.31 13.60
CA GLY A 113 -5.36 -12.23 14.54
C GLY A 113 -4.12 -11.45 14.14
N PHE A 114 -4.06 -10.17 14.51
CA PHE A 114 -2.95 -9.31 14.09
C PHE A 114 -1.56 -9.80 14.54
N SER A 115 -1.52 -10.62 15.58
CA SER A 115 -0.27 -11.19 16.10
C SER A 115 0.34 -12.25 15.18
N ASP A 116 -0.43 -12.76 14.23
CA ASP A 116 0.05 -13.68 13.20
C ASP A 116 0.76 -12.95 12.05
N ILE A 117 0.42 -11.67 11.82
CA ILE A 117 1.11 -10.82 10.86
C ILE A 117 2.59 -10.70 11.25
N ASP A 118 3.51 -10.98 10.34
CA ASP A 118 4.97 -10.87 10.53
C ASP A 118 5.44 -9.42 10.27
N TYR A 119 5.05 -8.85 9.13
CA TYR A 119 5.31 -7.46 8.80
C TYR A 119 4.35 -6.92 7.76
N VAL A 120 4.27 -5.59 7.70
CA VAL A 120 3.56 -4.86 6.65
C VAL A 120 4.46 -3.81 6.01
N GLU A 121 4.24 -3.53 4.74
CA GLU A 121 4.97 -2.53 3.98
C GLU A 121 4.03 -1.53 3.32
N LEU A 122 4.56 -0.31 3.16
CA LEU A 122 3.99 0.74 2.34
C LEU A 122 5.08 1.22 1.37
N SER A 123 4.78 1.17 0.08
CA SER A 123 5.70 1.61 -0.97
C SER A 123 5.06 2.72 -1.81
N LEU A 124 5.85 3.73 -2.15
CA LEU A 124 5.46 4.78 -3.10
C LEU A 124 6.13 4.51 -4.43
N TRP A 125 5.32 4.53 -5.48
CA TRP A 125 5.72 4.33 -6.85
C TRP A 125 5.31 5.55 -7.69
N ASP A 126 5.99 5.73 -8.82
CA ASP A 126 5.51 6.65 -9.84
C ASP A 126 4.19 6.15 -10.45
N ASN A 127 3.42 7.04 -11.11
CA ASN A 127 2.13 6.72 -11.75
C ASN A 127 2.23 5.61 -12.82
N SER A 128 3.43 5.25 -13.28
CA SER A 128 3.59 4.14 -14.23
C SER A 128 3.74 2.78 -13.54
N GLN A 129 3.94 2.76 -12.22
CA GLN A 129 4.25 1.57 -11.42
C GLN A 129 5.52 0.86 -11.89
N LEU A 130 6.44 1.59 -12.54
CA LEU A 130 7.69 1.04 -13.05
C LEU A 130 8.88 1.41 -12.15
N PHE A 131 8.72 2.42 -11.29
CA PHE A 131 9.79 2.92 -10.44
C PHE A 131 9.32 3.06 -8.98
N GLU A 132 9.83 2.16 -8.12
CA GLU A 132 9.71 2.26 -6.67
C GLU A 132 10.61 3.40 -6.20
N VAL A 133 10.04 4.42 -5.58
CA VAL A 133 10.81 5.54 -5.05
C VAL A 133 11.32 5.19 -3.67
N TRP A 134 10.42 4.78 -2.78
CA TRP A 134 10.78 4.34 -1.43
C TRP A 134 9.78 3.33 -0.89
N ARG A 135 10.21 2.59 0.13
CA ARG A 135 9.38 1.65 0.87
C ARG A 135 9.74 1.64 2.34
N VAL A 136 8.71 1.60 3.18
CA VAL A 136 8.81 1.52 4.63
C VAL A 136 8.14 0.25 5.13
N ARG A 137 8.63 -0.27 6.27
CA ARG A 137 8.15 -1.50 6.88
C ARG A 137 7.88 -1.31 8.37
N PHE A 138 6.78 -1.90 8.82
CA PHE A 138 6.50 -2.15 10.23
C PHE A 138 6.60 -3.64 10.50
N THR A 139 7.48 -4.04 11.42
CA THR A 139 7.65 -5.43 11.84
C THR A 139 6.97 -5.63 13.17
N THR A 140 6.03 -6.57 13.24
CA THR A 140 5.18 -6.79 14.42
C THR A 140 5.98 -7.35 15.59
N ALA A 141 6.85 -8.34 15.36
CA ALA A 141 7.64 -9.01 16.38
C ALA A 141 8.55 -8.08 17.20
N THR A 142 9.04 -7.01 16.58
CA THR A 142 9.92 -6.00 17.20
C THR A 142 9.24 -4.66 17.43
N GLU A 143 7.97 -4.53 17.02
CA GLU A 143 7.20 -3.28 16.99
C GLU A 143 7.99 -2.10 16.39
N SER A 144 8.77 -2.37 15.35
CA SER A 144 9.74 -1.41 14.83
C SER A 144 9.42 -0.93 13.42
N PHE A 145 9.68 0.34 13.18
CA PHE A 145 9.55 1.00 11.90
C PHE A 145 10.92 1.15 11.22
N SER A 146 10.99 0.87 9.93
CA SER A 146 12.23 0.97 9.15
C SER A 146 11.98 1.41 7.71
N ILE A 147 13.01 2.00 7.09
CA ILE A 147 13.04 2.25 5.65
C ILE A 147 13.73 1.06 4.98
N VAL A 148 13.05 0.41 4.05
CA VAL A 148 13.56 -0.75 3.29
C VAL A 148 14.26 -0.29 2.01
N ALA A 149 13.74 0.75 1.36
CA ALA A 149 14.29 1.34 0.14
C ALA A 149 14.06 2.86 0.11
N GLY A 150 14.94 3.60 -0.59
CA GLY A 150 14.79 5.04 -0.83
C GLY A 150 15.05 5.94 0.38
N SER A 151 16.04 5.59 1.23
CA SER A 151 16.39 6.34 2.44
C SER A 151 16.90 7.76 2.17
N GLU A 152 17.34 8.04 0.95
CA GLU A 152 17.74 9.36 0.46
C GLU A 152 16.54 10.26 0.15
N TYR A 153 15.37 9.67 -0.11
CA TYR A 153 14.17 10.40 -0.53
C TYR A 153 13.24 10.74 0.61
N ILE A 154 13.36 10.05 1.74
CA ILE A 154 12.49 10.24 2.90
C ILE A 154 13.22 10.07 4.23
N GLN A 155 12.65 10.69 5.25
CA GLN A 155 12.99 10.44 6.65
C GLN A 155 11.78 9.84 7.37
N LEU A 156 12.02 8.74 8.08
CA LEU A 156 11.00 8.11 8.91
C LEU A 156 11.15 8.58 10.36
N SER A 157 10.06 9.11 10.92
CA SER A 157 10.04 9.61 12.29
C SER A 157 9.74 8.51 13.30
N SER A 158 10.27 8.69 14.51
CA SER A 158 9.84 7.93 15.70
C SER A 158 8.38 8.20 16.10
N GLY A 159 7.71 9.16 15.47
CA GLY A 159 6.28 9.42 15.62
C GLY A 159 5.39 8.43 14.85
N SER A 160 5.96 7.53 14.05
CA SER A 160 5.22 6.42 13.44
C SER A 160 4.65 5.51 14.54
N SER A 161 3.44 5.00 14.35
CA SER A 161 2.73 4.24 15.38
C SER A 161 1.85 3.14 14.79
N ASN A 162 1.48 2.18 15.62
CA ASN A 162 0.54 1.13 15.26
C ASN A 162 -0.62 1.09 16.28
N LEU A 163 -1.77 0.61 15.84
CA LEU A 163 -2.92 0.29 16.67
C LEU A 163 -3.44 -1.09 16.27
N SER A 164 -3.36 -2.02 17.21
CA SER A 164 -3.70 -3.42 16.98
C SER A 164 -4.90 -3.84 17.82
N LEU A 165 -5.94 -4.38 17.19
CA LEU A 165 -7.20 -4.75 17.86
C LEU A 165 -7.83 -5.99 17.21
N GLY A 166 -7.76 -7.14 17.89
CA GLY A 166 -8.34 -8.39 17.40
C GLY A 166 -7.68 -8.84 16.10
N SER A 167 -8.41 -8.79 15.00
CA SER A 167 -7.92 -9.10 13.65
C SER A 167 -7.31 -7.89 12.92
N LEU A 168 -7.46 -6.68 13.46
CA LEU A 168 -7.09 -5.43 12.77
C LEU A 168 -5.71 -4.94 13.21
N LEU A 169 -4.88 -4.59 12.23
CA LEU A 169 -3.64 -3.84 12.40
C LEU A 169 -3.72 -2.53 11.61
N ASN A 170 -3.73 -1.40 12.31
CA ASN A 170 -3.58 -0.08 11.72
C ASN A 170 -2.16 0.42 11.93
N VAL A 171 -1.54 0.94 10.87
CA VAL A 171 -0.19 1.50 10.92
C VAL A 171 -0.23 2.93 10.43
N THR A 172 0.23 3.86 11.26
CA THR A 172 0.42 5.27 10.90
C THR A 172 1.90 5.53 10.67
N TRP A 173 2.26 5.80 9.41
CA TRP A 173 3.60 6.15 8.98
C TRP A 173 3.81 7.65 9.13
N SER A 174 4.90 8.07 9.77
CA SER A 174 5.28 9.48 9.89
C SER A 174 6.51 9.76 9.05
N ILE A 175 6.29 10.31 7.85
CA ILE A 175 7.29 10.43 6.78
C ILE A 175 7.54 11.91 6.45
N LYS A 176 8.81 12.32 6.38
CA LYS A 176 9.19 13.65 5.87
C LYS A 176 9.89 13.46 4.53
N ILE A 177 9.40 14.16 3.51
CA ILE A 177 9.97 14.13 2.16
C ILE A 177 11.32 14.86 2.17
N ASP A 178 12.34 14.29 1.55
CA ASP A 178 13.65 14.91 1.40
C ASP A 178 13.73 15.81 0.16
N TRP A 179 14.70 16.72 0.11
CA TRP A 179 14.96 17.55 -1.07
C TRP A 179 15.38 16.71 -2.27
N ASP A 180 16.04 15.58 -2.04
CA ASP A 180 16.51 14.68 -3.09
C ASP A 180 15.36 13.83 -3.70
N HIS A 181 14.13 13.93 -3.18
CA HIS A 181 12.97 13.25 -3.75
C HIS A 181 12.61 13.82 -5.14
N PHE A 182 12.14 12.96 -6.04
CA PHE A 182 11.64 13.37 -7.35
C PHE A 182 10.33 14.15 -7.24
N ASP A 183 10.12 15.13 -8.13
CA ASP A 183 8.79 15.69 -8.35
C ASP A 183 7.90 14.66 -9.03
N LEU A 184 6.81 14.29 -8.40
CA LEU A 184 5.88 13.27 -8.91
C LEU A 184 4.44 13.74 -8.79
N GLN A 185 3.61 13.31 -9.73
CA GLN A 185 2.18 13.58 -9.73
C GLN A 185 1.41 12.28 -9.86
N ASN A 186 0.26 12.20 -9.17
CA ASN A 186 -0.62 11.03 -9.13
C ASN A 186 0.16 9.75 -8.81
N ILE A 187 0.86 9.76 -7.68
CA ILE A 187 1.71 8.64 -7.28
C ILE A 187 0.87 7.40 -6.96
N ASP A 188 1.43 6.23 -7.22
CA ASP A 188 0.78 4.97 -6.86
C ASP A 188 1.33 4.45 -5.54
N ILE A 189 0.45 3.87 -4.74
CA ILE A 189 0.80 3.32 -3.45
C ILE A 189 0.54 1.82 -3.47
N GLN A 190 1.54 1.06 -3.06
CA GLN A 190 1.44 -0.38 -2.86
C GLN A 190 1.45 -0.68 -1.37
N GLN A 191 0.51 -1.52 -0.94
CA GLN A 191 0.52 -2.10 0.41
C GLN A 191 0.79 -3.59 0.30
N PHE A 192 1.61 -4.09 1.22
CA PHE A 192 1.96 -5.50 1.31
C PHE A 192 1.85 -5.96 2.76
N VAL A 193 1.27 -7.14 2.98
CA VAL A 193 1.21 -7.79 4.29
C VAL A 193 1.61 -9.25 4.14
N ILE A 194 2.34 -9.76 5.12
CA ILE A 194 2.67 -11.18 5.22
C ILE A 194 2.47 -11.66 6.65
N ASP A 195 1.96 -12.87 6.80
CA ASP A 195 1.76 -13.56 8.06
C ASP A 195 2.88 -14.56 8.38
N SER A 196 2.74 -15.24 9.52
CA SER A 196 3.75 -16.14 10.08
C SER A 196 3.88 -17.47 9.32
N ASP A 197 2.86 -17.84 8.56
CA ASP A 197 2.84 -18.99 7.65
C ASP A 197 3.34 -18.61 6.24
N ALA A 198 3.86 -17.40 6.08
CA ALA A 198 4.35 -16.81 4.83
C ALA A 198 3.28 -16.69 3.73
N VAL A 199 2.02 -16.56 4.13
CA VAL A 199 0.93 -16.15 3.26
C VAL A 199 0.87 -14.62 3.25
N SER A 200 0.60 -14.06 2.09
CA SER A 200 0.69 -12.62 1.87
C SER A 200 -0.42 -12.11 0.98
N ASP A 201 -0.74 -10.84 1.16
CA ASP A 201 -1.58 -10.06 0.26
C ASP A 201 -0.85 -8.79 -0.18
N GLU A 202 -1.13 -8.37 -1.41
CA GLU A 202 -0.51 -7.21 -2.05
C GLU A 202 -1.56 -6.48 -2.88
N ASP A 203 -1.83 -5.22 -2.52
CA ASP A 203 -2.77 -4.38 -3.26
C ASP A 203 -2.12 -3.09 -3.74
N TRP A 204 -2.59 -2.63 -4.89
CA TRP A 204 -2.22 -1.37 -5.52
C TRP A 204 -3.36 -0.37 -5.42
N PHE A 205 -2.99 0.87 -5.11
CA PHE A 205 -3.91 1.98 -4.96
C PHE A 205 -3.41 3.19 -5.75
N GLU A 206 -4.22 3.60 -6.71
CA GLU A 206 -4.05 4.87 -7.40
C GLU A 206 -4.31 5.99 -6.39
N SER A 207 -3.26 6.72 -6.02
CA SER A 207 -3.40 7.87 -5.15
C SER A 207 -3.24 9.14 -5.99
N ASN A 208 -4.13 10.11 -5.81
CA ASN A 208 -3.93 11.42 -6.45
C ASN A 208 -2.85 12.23 -5.71
N TRP A 209 -1.98 11.60 -4.91
CA TRP A 209 -1.00 12.32 -4.11
C TRP A 209 0.14 12.81 -5.01
N ASN A 210 0.67 13.97 -4.64
CA ASN A 210 1.74 14.62 -5.37
C ASN A 210 2.95 14.83 -4.43
N VAL A 211 4.15 14.86 -5.00
CA VAL A 211 5.37 15.27 -4.30
C VAL A 211 6.00 16.42 -5.07
N GLU A 212 6.32 17.51 -4.37
CA GLU A 212 6.96 18.70 -4.95
C GLU A 212 8.19 19.10 -4.14
N THR A 213 9.32 19.18 -4.83
CA THR A 213 10.63 19.53 -4.28
C THR A 213 11.21 20.81 -4.87
N ARG A 214 10.61 21.36 -5.93
CA ARG A 214 11.09 22.62 -6.52
C ARG A 214 10.59 23.82 -5.75
N LEU A 215 11.43 24.86 -5.81
CA LEU A 215 11.16 26.17 -5.26
C LEU A 215 10.95 27.18 -6.38
N ASP A 216 10.12 28.18 -6.12
CA ASP A 216 9.85 29.31 -7.00
C ASP A 216 9.81 30.62 -6.20
N TYR A 217 9.85 31.74 -6.91
CA TYR A 217 9.64 33.04 -6.32
C TYR A 217 8.17 33.41 -6.29
N TYR A 218 7.73 33.98 -5.18
CA TYR A 218 6.36 34.46 -5.08
C TYR A 218 6.16 35.72 -5.93
N SER A 219 5.53 35.56 -7.10
CA SER A 219 5.02 36.61 -8.00
C SER A 219 6.06 37.56 -8.65
N THR A 220 7.18 37.82 -7.99
CA THR A 220 8.25 38.70 -8.47
C THR A 220 9.60 38.14 -8.07
N MET A 221 10.60 38.30 -8.95
CA MET A 221 11.99 37.97 -8.61
C MET A 221 12.45 38.74 -7.36
N PRO A 222 13.37 38.17 -6.56
CA PRO A 222 14.00 38.89 -5.46
C PRO A 222 14.64 40.19 -5.95
N SER A 223 14.58 41.21 -5.12
CA SER A 223 15.20 42.51 -5.34
C SER A 223 16.42 42.67 -4.46
N LEU A 224 17.34 43.53 -4.91
CA LEU A 224 18.45 44.04 -4.11
C LEU A 224 18.20 45.52 -3.81
N SER A 225 18.60 45.98 -2.62
CA SER A 225 18.50 47.40 -2.23
C SER A 225 19.35 48.32 -3.10
N ASP A 226 20.38 47.77 -3.73
CA ASP A 226 21.26 48.44 -4.69
C ASP A 226 21.78 47.40 -5.70
N ASN A 227 22.16 47.83 -6.89
CA ASN A 227 22.74 46.94 -7.90
C ASN A 227 24.26 46.80 -7.72
N TRP A 228 24.95 47.80 -7.13
CA TRP A 228 26.40 47.94 -7.26
C TRP A 228 27.17 47.87 -5.94
N GLY A 229 26.51 48.03 -4.78
CA GLY A 229 27.18 47.98 -3.47
C GLY A 229 28.24 49.07 -3.33
N GLY A 230 27.87 50.32 -3.64
CA GLY A 230 28.81 51.46 -3.68
C GLY A 230 29.38 51.85 -2.31
N VAL A 231 30.31 52.81 -2.30
CA VAL A 231 30.97 53.33 -1.07
C VAL A 231 30.00 53.96 -0.06
N ASP A 232 28.79 54.32 -0.51
CA ASP A 232 27.72 54.87 0.32
C ASP A 232 26.68 53.81 0.73
N THR A 233 26.79 52.57 0.21
CA THR A 233 25.91 51.46 0.56
C THR A 233 26.42 50.82 1.85
N VAL A 234 25.68 51.01 2.94
CA VAL A 234 26.06 50.47 4.26
C VAL A 234 26.00 48.95 4.24
N ASP A 235 24.85 48.39 3.82
CA ASP A 235 24.62 46.97 3.63
C ASP A 235 23.83 46.75 2.32
N LEU A 236 24.15 45.67 1.62
CA LEU A 236 23.36 45.19 0.48
C LEU A 236 22.24 44.29 1.02
N GLU A 237 21.00 44.74 0.92
CA GLU A 237 19.83 43.99 1.40
C GLU A 237 19.19 43.27 0.22
N ALA A 238 19.02 41.96 0.34
CA ALA A 238 18.22 41.17 -0.59
C ALA A 238 16.84 40.94 0.02
N SER A 239 15.78 41.15 -0.76
CA SER A 239 14.40 40.91 -0.33
C SER A 239 13.63 40.11 -1.36
N GLY A 240 12.84 39.15 -0.91
CA GLY A 240 12.07 38.28 -1.77
C GLY A 240 11.43 37.18 -0.96
N ARG A 241 10.52 36.44 -1.59
CA ARG A 241 9.83 35.32 -0.95
C ARG A 241 9.97 34.09 -1.83
N ILE A 242 10.46 33.02 -1.23
CA ILE A 242 10.61 31.71 -1.85
C ILE A 242 9.44 30.84 -1.38
N ILE A 243 8.78 30.18 -2.32
CA ILE A 243 7.67 29.26 -2.08
C ILE A 243 7.93 27.93 -2.78
N TYR A 244 7.21 26.88 -2.43
CA TYR A 244 7.19 25.67 -3.26
C TYR A 244 6.52 25.98 -4.61
N TYR A 245 7.08 25.41 -5.67
CA TYR A 245 6.55 25.57 -7.02
C TYR A 245 5.11 25.09 -7.08
N GLY A 246 4.24 25.87 -7.73
CA GLY A 246 2.82 25.53 -7.85
C GLY A 246 1.99 25.59 -6.56
N SER A 247 2.60 25.93 -5.41
CA SER A 247 1.85 25.98 -4.14
C SER A 247 0.80 27.09 -4.13
N GLY A 248 -0.48 26.70 -4.11
CA GLY A 248 -1.60 27.63 -4.03
C GLY A 248 -1.66 28.35 -2.68
N SER A 249 -1.17 27.69 -1.63
CA SER A 249 -1.13 28.19 -0.25
C SER A 249 0.08 29.10 0.05
N LEU A 250 0.95 29.36 -0.93
CA LEU A 250 2.17 30.18 -0.77
C LEU A 250 3.07 29.67 0.36
N LEU A 251 3.23 28.35 0.42
CA LEU A 251 4.00 27.69 1.45
C LEU A 251 5.48 27.93 1.19
N ALA A 252 6.18 28.47 2.19
CA ALA A 252 7.61 28.67 2.16
C ALA A 252 8.33 27.48 2.84
N PRO A 253 9.53 27.11 2.38
CA PRO A 253 10.38 26.18 3.11
C PRO A 253 10.70 26.69 4.51
N LEU A 254 10.90 25.75 5.44
CA LEU A 254 11.28 26.11 6.80
C LEU A 254 12.70 26.67 6.83
N ALA A 255 12.89 27.79 7.53
CA ALA A 255 14.20 28.46 7.62
C ALA A 255 15.32 27.60 8.24
N ASN A 256 14.98 26.55 8.99
CA ASN A 256 15.95 25.60 9.55
C ASN A 256 16.24 24.41 8.62
N GLU A 257 15.59 24.34 7.47
CA GLU A 257 15.73 23.26 6.46
C GLU A 257 16.25 23.80 5.12
N THR A 258 16.43 25.13 5.01
CA THR A 258 16.92 25.80 3.80
C THR A 258 17.95 26.87 4.15
N ASP A 259 19.01 26.90 3.33
CA ASP A 259 19.99 27.97 3.34
C ASP A 259 19.78 28.87 2.11
N VAL A 260 19.98 30.17 2.29
CA VAL A 260 19.92 31.15 1.20
C VAL A 260 21.32 31.73 0.99
N TRP A 261 21.79 31.67 -0.25
CA TRP A 261 23.11 32.18 -0.64
C TRP A 261 22.96 33.31 -1.66
N VAL A 262 23.64 34.43 -1.41
CA VAL A 262 23.80 35.51 -2.39
C VAL A 262 25.19 35.38 -3.00
N ILE A 263 25.25 35.08 -4.30
CA ILE A 263 26.51 34.92 -5.04
C ILE A 263 26.68 36.12 -5.95
N HIS A 264 27.85 36.77 -5.89
CA HIS A 264 28.22 37.85 -6.81
C HIS A 264 29.35 37.38 -7.73
N ASP A 265 29.32 37.79 -8.99
CA ASP A 265 30.35 37.50 -9.98
C ASP A 265 31.13 38.78 -10.29
N PHE A 266 32.23 39.05 -9.56
CA PHE A 266 33.32 39.88 -10.10
C PHE A 266 34.61 39.83 -9.29
N SER A 267 35.74 39.85 -9.99
CA SER A 267 37.09 40.10 -9.46
C SER A 267 37.24 41.56 -9.00
N GLY A 268 37.30 41.78 -7.69
CA GLY A 268 37.54 43.09 -7.08
C GLY A 268 37.60 42.98 -5.56
N SER A 269 38.54 43.69 -4.94
CA SER A 269 38.69 43.73 -3.49
C SER A 269 37.59 44.59 -2.86
N TRP A 270 36.67 43.98 -2.13
CA TRP A 270 35.83 44.68 -1.16
C TRP A 270 36.75 45.18 -0.03
N SER A 271 36.64 46.45 0.34
CA SER A 271 37.43 47.06 1.42
C SER A 271 36.78 46.93 2.79
N THR A 272 35.59 46.32 2.86
CA THR A 272 34.80 46.13 4.07
C THR A 272 34.37 44.67 4.18
N ASN A 273 34.27 44.17 5.42
CA ASN A 273 33.74 42.84 5.68
C ASN A 273 32.27 42.80 5.24
N VAL A 274 31.86 41.75 4.53
CA VAL A 274 30.43 41.40 4.42
C VAL A 274 29.99 40.96 5.82
N THR A 275 29.41 41.89 6.57
CA THR A 275 28.84 41.59 7.88
C THR A 275 27.47 40.97 7.64
N VAL A 276 27.36 39.66 7.77
CA VAL A 276 26.04 39.01 7.90
C VAL A 276 25.55 39.31 9.32
N LEU A 277 25.14 40.55 9.57
CA LEU A 277 24.45 40.97 10.79
C LEU A 277 23.10 41.56 10.38
N GLY A 278 22.18 40.65 10.13
CA GLY A 278 20.77 40.90 9.90
C GLY A 278 20.10 39.54 9.82
N GLU A 279 19.07 39.30 10.62
CA GLU A 279 18.20 38.16 10.39
C GLU A 279 17.69 38.29 8.96
N PHE A 280 18.11 37.39 8.07
CA PHE A 280 17.39 37.19 6.82
C PHE A 280 16.05 36.57 7.22
N SER A 281 15.05 37.43 7.45
CA SER A 281 13.73 36.98 7.84
C SER A 281 13.02 36.43 6.61
N ILE A 282 12.95 35.09 6.56
CA ILE A 282 11.96 34.41 5.73
C ILE A 282 10.62 34.60 6.46
N SER A 283 9.83 35.60 6.04
CA SER A 283 8.46 35.80 6.52
C SER A 283 7.45 35.00 5.69
#